data_AF-A0A926TLS9-F1
#
_entry.id   AF-A0A926TLS9-F1
#
_cell.length_a   1.000
_cell.length_b   1.000
_cell.length_c   1.000
_cell.angle_alpha   90.00
_cell.angle_beta   90.00
_cell.angle_gamma   90.00
#
_symmetry.space_group_name_H-M   'P 1'
#
loop_
_entity.id
_entity.type
_entity.pdbx_description
1 polymer ?
#
loop_
_entity_poly.entity_id
_entity_poly.type
_entity_poly.pdbx_seq_one_letter_code
_entity_poly.pdbx_strand_id
1 'polypeptide(L)'
;MTKLSRMGGMGKLSTYGTPAPVETAAEPKAAAVVTPQNKVKPRHQKPQREKLTTVNIKIRQDQRDWMDQTARLVRDNNTEPVPANERTYPQHLIQVAIDLLKATGVDWEQVRNVHELKALLNLLDD
;
A
#
# COMPACT_ATOMS: atom_id res chain seq x y z
N MET A 1 -40.39 -2.96 45.60
CA MET A 1 -40.62 -3.92 44.51
C MET A 1 -41.23 -3.17 43.33
N THR A 2 -40.49 -3.01 42.23
CA THR A 2 -41.06 -2.76 40.89
C THR A 2 -39.97 -3.04 39.86
N LYS A 3 -40.22 -4.05 39.01
CA LYS A 3 -39.34 -4.56 37.95
C LYS A 3 -39.59 -3.72 36.67
N LEU A 4 -38.53 -3.26 36.00
CA LEU A 4 -38.64 -2.83 34.59
C LEU A 4 -37.97 -3.85 33.68
N SER A 5 -38.79 -4.43 32.82
CA SER A 5 -38.50 -5.48 31.85
C SER A 5 -37.55 -5.02 30.75
N ARG A 6 -36.56 -5.87 30.43
CA ARG A 6 -35.87 -5.89 29.14
C ARG A 6 -36.76 -6.65 28.14
N MET A 7 -37.27 -5.98 27.11
CA MET A 7 -37.89 -6.62 25.94
C MET A 7 -37.10 -6.22 24.70
N GLY A 8 -36.89 -7.18 23.78
CA GLY A 8 -36.48 -6.87 22.41
C GLY A 8 -35.35 -7.71 21.84
N GLY A 9 -35.28 -9.01 22.14
CA GLY A 9 -34.52 -9.96 21.34
C GLY A 9 -35.46 -10.76 20.44
N MET A 10 -35.43 -10.53 19.13
CA MET A 10 -35.76 -11.50 18.07
C MET A 10 -35.68 -10.85 16.70
N GLY A 11 -34.88 -11.45 15.81
CA GLY A 11 -34.77 -11.03 14.41
C GLY A 11 -33.76 -11.89 13.64
N LYS A 12 -33.92 -13.22 13.68
CA LYS A 12 -33.31 -14.14 12.70
C LYS A 12 -34.31 -14.36 11.57
N LEU A 13 -33.90 -14.20 10.31
CA LEU A 13 -34.39 -14.94 9.13
C LEU A 13 -33.43 -14.56 7.97
N SER A 14 -32.36 -15.31 7.70
CA SER A 14 -32.31 -16.44 6.76
C SER A 14 -33.03 -16.18 5.43
N THR A 15 -32.29 -16.08 4.33
CA THR A 15 -32.28 -17.03 3.19
C THR A 15 -31.50 -16.44 2.01
N TYR A 16 -30.20 -16.73 1.94
CA TYR A 16 -29.45 -16.60 0.69
C TYR A 16 -29.99 -17.65 -0.29
N GLY A 17 -30.54 -17.18 -1.41
CA GLY A 17 -31.07 -18.03 -2.47
C GLY A 17 -29.94 -18.76 -3.20
N THR A 18 -29.89 -20.06 -3.02
CA THR A 18 -29.22 -21.01 -3.93
C THR A 18 -30.17 -21.29 -5.10
N PRO A 19 -29.66 -21.36 -6.33
CA PRO A 19 -30.18 -22.34 -7.27
C PRO A 19 -29.15 -23.45 -7.53
N ALA A 20 -29.62 -24.69 -7.37
CA ALA A 20 -28.92 -25.95 -7.62
C ALA A 20 -28.96 -26.31 -9.14
N PRO A 21 -28.24 -27.36 -9.57
CA PRO A 21 -27.74 -27.54 -10.94
C PRO A 21 -28.74 -28.22 -11.87
N VAL A 22 -28.56 -28.05 -13.19
CA VAL A 22 -29.22 -28.89 -14.21
C VAL A 22 -28.19 -29.34 -15.24
N GLU A 23 -28.08 -30.66 -15.35
CA GLU A 23 -27.28 -31.44 -16.28
C GLU A 23 -28.16 -31.89 -17.46
N THR A 24 -27.55 -32.18 -18.62
CA THR A 24 -28.04 -32.93 -19.81
C THR A 24 -28.22 -32.11 -21.11
N ALA A 25 -27.28 -32.25 -22.06
CA ALA A 25 -27.48 -32.90 -23.37
C ALA A 25 -26.30 -32.63 -24.35
N ALA A 26 -25.57 -33.69 -24.72
CA ALA A 26 -24.76 -33.80 -25.95
C ALA A 26 -25.72 -34.00 -27.16
N GLU A 27 -25.45 -33.79 -28.46
CA GLU A 27 -24.24 -33.69 -29.31
C GLU A 27 -24.69 -33.19 -30.74
N PRO A 28 -23.95 -33.35 -31.86
CA PRO A 28 -23.11 -32.36 -32.56
C PRO A 28 -23.64 -31.85 -33.93
N LYS A 29 -23.04 -30.79 -34.49
CA LYS A 29 -22.92 -30.64 -35.96
C LYS A 29 -21.67 -29.87 -36.39
N ALA A 30 -21.07 -30.40 -37.45
CA ALA A 30 -19.69 -30.23 -37.86
C ALA A 30 -19.38 -28.95 -38.66
N ALA A 31 -18.10 -28.57 -38.55
CA ALA A 31 -17.20 -28.02 -39.57
C ALA A 31 -17.58 -26.74 -40.34
N ALA A 32 -16.82 -25.67 -40.07
CA ALA A 32 -16.18 -24.90 -41.13
C ALA A 32 -14.91 -24.20 -40.59
N VAL A 33 -13.78 -24.51 -41.23
CA VAL A 33 -12.44 -23.98 -41.03
C VAL A 33 -12.31 -22.67 -41.80
N VAL A 34 -11.92 -21.55 -41.16
CA VAL A 34 -10.99 -20.54 -41.74
C VAL A 34 -10.23 -19.77 -40.64
N THR A 35 -8.95 -19.57 -40.92
CA THR A 35 -7.78 -19.06 -40.19
C THR A 35 -7.85 -17.59 -39.66
N PRO A 36 -6.84 -17.11 -38.88
CA PRO A 36 -7.05 -16.33 -37.68
C PRO A 36 -6.92 -14.81 -37.92
N GLN A 37 -7.86 -14.03 -37.42
CA GLN A 37 -7.60 -12.61 -37.16
C GLN A 37 -6.82 -12.49 -35.86
N ASN A 38 -5.50 -12.55 -35.97
CA ASN A 38 -4.58 -12.19 -34.91
C ASN A 38 -4.70 -10.66 -34.67
N LYS A 39 -5.78 -10.25 -33.97
CA LYS A 39 -5.86 -8.93 -33.36
C LYS A 39 -4.82 -8.91 -32.26
N VAL A 40 -3.62 -8.45 -32.61
CA VAL A 40 -2.59 -8.08 -31.63
C VAL A 40 -3.20 -6.98 -30.78
N LYS A 41 -3.80 -7.37 -29.65
CA LYS A 41 -4.19 -6.43 -28.61
C LYS A 41 -2.91 -5.67 -28.25
N PRO A 42 -2.92 -4.33 -28.23
CA PRO A 42 -1.77 -3.59 -27.72
C PRO A 42 -1.49 -4.14 -26.33
N ARG A 43 -0.35 -4.81 -26.20
CA ARG A 43 0.13 -5.32 -24.92
C ARG A 43 0.47 -4.08 -24.14
N HIS A 44 -0.50 -3.56 -23.39
CA HIS A 44 -0.26 -2.59 -22.34
C HIS A 44 0.76 -3.26 -21.42
N GLN A 45 2.01 -2.87 -21.61
CA GLN A 45 3.07 -3.18 -20.67
C GLN A 45 2.62 -2.48 -19.40
N LYS A 46 2.06 -3.26 -18.47
CA LYS A 46 1.77 -2.75 -17.14
C LYS A 46 3.13 -2.25 -16.63
N PRO A 47 3.24 -0.98 -16.22
CA PRO A 47 4.48 -0.48 -15.63
C PRO A 47 4.88 -1.47 -14.55
N GLN A 48 6.13 -1.92 -14.61
CA GLN A 48 6.68 -2.89 -13.70
C GLN A 48 6.53 -2.30 -12.30
N ARG A 49 5.52 -2.75 -11.56
CA ARG A 49 5.30 -2.28 -10.19
C ARG A 49 6.53 -2.72 -9.41
N GLU A 50 7.27 -1.75 -8.91
CA GLU A 50 8.43 -1.99 -8.07
C GLU A 50 8.05 -2.96 -6.94
N LYS A 51 8.92 -3.94 -6.67
CA LYS A 51 8.65 -4.95 -5.66
C LYS A 51 8.79 -4.30 -4.28
N LEU A 52 7.66 -3.99 -3.65
CA LEU A 52 7.63 -3.54 -2.26
C LEU A 52 8.17 -4.65 -1.36
N THR A 53 9.14 -4.30 -0.53
CA THR A 53 9.76 -5.19 0.44
C THR A 53 9.56 -4.64 1.85
N THR A 54 9.17 -5.49 2.80
CA THR A 54 8.98 -5.08 4.20
C THR A 54 10.32 -5.06 4.92
N VAL A 55 10.63 -3.95 5.59
CA VAL A 55 11.81 -3.80 6.45
C VAL A 55 11.34 -3.50 7.87
N ASN A 56 11.86 -4.24 8.86
CA ASN A 56 11.58 -3.98 10.27
C ASN A 56 12.69 -3.10 10.87
N ILE A 57 12.39 -1.82 11.09
CA ILE A 57 13.35 -0.83 11.60
C ILE A 57 12.96 -0.46 13.03
N LYS A 58 13.92 -0.55 13.94
CA LYS A 58 13.78 -0.03 15.31
C LYS A 58 14.22 1.43 15.33
N ILE A 59 13.33 2.32 15.74
CA ILE A 59 13.60 3.74 15.97
C ILE A 59 13.24 4.09 17.41
N ARG A 60 13.76 5.22 17.90
CA ARG A 60 13.39 5.74 19.21
C ARG A 60 11.97 6.32 19.18
N GLN A 61 11.35 6.43 20.35
CA GLN A 61 9.98 6.94 20.47
C GLN A 61 9.87 8.41 20.05
N ASP A 62 10.81 9.26 20.46
CA ASP A 62 10.92 10.66 20.04
C ASP A 62 10.94 10.80 18.51
N GLN A 63 11.72 9.96 17.82
CA GLN A 63 11.81 9.98 16.36
C GLN A 63 10.49 9.57 15.71
N ARG A 64 9.83 8.53 16.24
CA ARG A 64 8.51 8.10 15.76
C ARG A 64 7.48 9.22 15.91
N ASP A 65 7.43 9.84 17.08
CA ASP A 65 6.48 10.89 17.40
C ASP A 65 6.74 12.14 16.53
N TRP A 66 8.01 12.49 16.32
CA TRP A 66 8.41 13.56 15.41
C TRP A 66 7.97 13.29 13.96
N MET A 67 8.14 12.06 13.46
CA MET A 67 7.68 11.70 12.12
C MET A 67 6.16 11.76 11.98
N ASP A 68 5.43 11.28 13.00
CA ASP A 68 3.97 11.35 13.04
C ASP A 68 3.47 12.80 13.02
N GLN A 69 4.09 13.68 13.81
CA GLN A 69 3.77 15.10 13.86
C GLN A 69 4.11 15.82 12.56
N THR A 70 5.30 15.59 12.01
CA THR A 70 5.75 16.20 10.75
C THR A 70 4.85 15.79 9.59
N ALA A 71 4.49 14.51 9.50
CA ALA A 71 3.57 14.04 8.46
C ALA A 71 2.15 14.60 8.63
N ARG A 72 1.69 14.89 9.85
CA ARG A 72 0.43 15.63 10.08
C ARG A 72 0.56 17.06 9.60
N LEU A 73 1.60 17.78 10.02
CA LEU A 73 1.84 19.16 9.63
C LEU A 73 1.89 19.33 8.10
N VAL A 74 2.61 18.44 7.39
CA VAL A 74 2.64 18.46 5.91
C VAL A 74 1.25 18.22 5.31
N ARG A 75 0.42 17.37 5.93
CA ARG A 75 -0.96 17.17 5.47
C ARG A 75 -1.84 18.37 5.73
N ASP A 76 -1.68 19.00 6.89
CA ASP A 76 -2.47 20.16 7.33
C ASP A 76 -2.12 21.42 6.53
N ASN A 77 -0.92 21.48 5.93
CA ASN A 77 -0.51 22.53 4.99
C ASN A 77 -1.25 22.48 3.64
N ASN A 78 -1.97 21.41 3.32
CA ASN A 78 -2.70 21.33 2.06
C ASN A 78 -3.94 22.21 2.10
N THR A 79 -3.97 23.24 1.24
CA THR A 79 -5.13 24.14 1.10
C THR A 79 -6.30 23.48 0.37
N GLU A 80 -6.02 22.48 -0.46
CA GLU A 80 -7.01 21.72 -1.21
C GLU A 80 -7.18 20.30 -0.64
N PRO A 81 -8.37 19.68 -0.79
CA PRO A 81 -8.58 18.32 -0.35
C PRO A 81 -7.70 17.32 -1.11
N VAL A 82 -6.78 16.67 -0.40
CA VAL A 82 -5.91 15.61 -0.95
C VAL A 82 -6.54 14.22 -0.73
N PRO A 83 -6.64 13.38 -1.77
CA PRO A 83 -7.19 12.03 -1.66
C PRO A 83 -6.28 11.14 -0.80
N ALA A 84 -6.86 10.13 -0.15
CA ALA A 84 -6.18 9.37 0.91
C ALA A 84 -4.86 8.71 0.46
N ASN A 85 -4.78 8.26 -0.79
CA ASN A 85 -3.60 7.64 -1.39
C ASN A 85 -2.44 8.61 -1.64
N GLU A 86 -2.68 9.91 -1.69
CA GLU A 86 -1.68 10.95 -1.96
C GLU A 86 -1.26 11.71 -0.70
N ARG A 87 -1.88 11.39 0.44
CA ARG A 87 -1.55 12.03 1.71
C ARG A 87 -0.16 11.63 2.19
N THR A 88 0.53 12.57 2.82
CA THR A 88 1.83 12.32 3.45
C THR A 88 1.68 11.49 4.72
N TYR A 89 2.41 10.37 4.79
CA TYR A 89 2.49 9.49 5.95
C TYR A 89 3.94 9.36 6.43
N PRO A 90 4.19 8.91 7.67
CA PRO A 90 5.54 8.73 8.20
C PRO A 90 6.46 7.90 7.29
N GLN A 91 5.91 6.86 6.63
CA GLN A 91 6.65 6.05 5.67
C GLN A 91 7.23 6.87 4.49
N HIS A 92 6.52 7.92 4.04
CA HIS A 92 6.98 8.76 2.94
C HIS A 92 8.17 9.62 3.38
N LEU A 93 8.25 10.02 4.65
CA LEU A 93 9.42 10.71 5.18
C LEU A 93 10.67 9.82 5.16
N ILE A 94 10.52 8.51 5.44
CA ILE A 94 11.61 7.55 5.31
C ILE A 94 12.05 7.43 3.85
N GLN A 95 11.11 7.34 2.92
CA GLN A 95 11.42 7.27 1.48
C GLN A 95 12.20 8.51 1.01
N VAL A 96 11.72 9.71 1.36
CA VAL A 96 12.41 10.96 1.04
C VAL A 96 13.81 10.99 1.67
N ALA A 97 13.97 10.53 2.92
CA ALA A 97 15.29 10.44 3.55
C ALA A 97 16.24 9.50 2.80
N ILE A 98 15.74 8.37 2.29
CA ILE A 98 16.54 7.45 1.46
C ILE A 98 16.93 8.11 0.14
N ASP A 99 16.02 8.83 -0.50
CA ASP A 99 16.32 9.53 -1.76
C ASP A 99 17.32 10.67 -1.55
N LEU A 100 17.22 11.39 -0.43
CA LEU A 100 18.22 12.37 -0.01
C LEU A 100 19.59 11.72 0.17
N LEU A 101 19.67 10.57 0.86
CA LEU A 101 20.92 9.82 1.00
C LEU A 101 21.46 9.39 -0.37
N LYS A 102 20.65 8.82 -1.26
CA LYS A 102 21.13 8.44 -2.60
C LYS A 102 21.59 9.63 -3.44
N ALA A 103 20.99 10.79 -3.23
CA ALA A 103 21.34 12.03 -3.92
C ALA A 103 22.59 12.71 -3.32
N THR A 104 23.03 12.31 -2.12
CA THR A 104 24.32 12.80 -1.62
C THR A 104 25.43 12.15 -2.44
N GLY A 105 26.35 12.96 -2.97
CA GLY A 105 27.50 12.50 -3.75
C GLY A 105 28.57 11.80 -2.89
N VAL A 106 28.15 11.04 -1.89
CA VAL A 106 29.01 10.33 -0.95
C VAL A 106 29.45 9.02 -1.59
N ASP A 107 30.75 8.74 -1.50
CA ASP A 107 31.29 7.44 -1.84
C ASP A 107 31.01 6.44 -0.71
N TRP A 108 29.91 5.70 -0.84
CA TRP A 108 29.44 4.73 0.15
C TRP A 108 30.40 3.55 0.38
N GLU A 109 31.34 3.29 -0.54
CA GLU A 109 32.33 2.21 -0.39
C GLU A 109 33.41 2.55 0.65
N GLN A 110 33.60 3.83 0.95
CA GLN A 110 34.61 4.30 1.89
C GLN A 110 34.10 4.43 3.33
N VAL A 111 32.78 4.46 3.53
CA VAL A 111 32.14 4.66 4.84
C VAL A 111 32.14 3.36 5.64
N ARG A 112 32.82 3.33 6.79
CA ARG A 112 33.01 2.10 7.57
C ARG A 112 32.09 1.99 8.78
N ASN A 113 31.60 3.11 9.29
CA ASN A 113 30.76 3.15 10.48
C ASN A 113 29.85 4.38 10.52
N VAL A 114 28.93 4.37 11.49
CA VAL A 114 27.92 5.43 11.65
C VAL A 114 28.54 6.78 12.02
N HIS A 115 29.65 6.79 12.75
CA HIS A 115 30.32 8.03 13.14
C HIS A 115 30.93 8.73 11.92
N GLU A 116 31.64 7.99 11.06
CA GLU A 116 32.15 8.49 9.77
C GLU A 116 31.01 8.98 8.87
N LEU A 117 29.91 8.23 8.81
CA LEU A 117 28.73 8.66 8.05
C LEU A 117 28.19 10.00 8.53
N LYS A 118 28.00 10.15 9.85
CA LYS A 118 27.56 11.42 10.44
C LYS A 118 28.53 12.55 10.13
N ALA A 119 29.84 12.30 10.20
CA ALA A 119 30.85 13.28 9.84
C ALA A 119 30.77 13.72 8.39
N LEU A 120 30.64 12.78 7.46
CA LEU A 120 30.50 13.09 6.03
C LEU A 120 29.24 13.88 5.69
N LEU A 121 28.16 13.65 6.44
CA LEU A 121 26.89 14.36 6.28
C LEU A 121 26.81 15.66 7.10
N ASN A 122 27.89 16.06 7.78
CA ASN A 122 27.91 17.20 8.71
C ASN A 122 26.81 17.13 9.79
N LEU A 123 26.56 15.94 10.33
CA LEU A 123 25.58 15.63 11.37
C LEU A 123 26.24 15.28 12.72
N LEU A 124 27.41 15.83 13.04
CA LEU A 124 28.01 15.60 14.37
C LEU A 124 27.08 16.14 15.45
N ASP A 125 26.82 15.29 16.45
CA ASP A 125 26.20 15.71 17.71
C ASP A 125 27.25 16.55 18.48
N ASP A 126 26.93 17.79 18.85
CA ASP A 126 27.71 18.59 19.83
C ASP A 126 27.76 17.91 21.21
#